data_AF-A0A954U6I9-F1
#
_entry.id   AF-A0A954U6I9-F1
#
_cell.length_a   1.000
_cell.length_b   1.000
_cell.length_c   1.000
_cell.angle_alpha   90.00
_cell.angle_beta   90.00
_cell.angle_gamma   90.00
#
_symmetry.space_group_name_H-M   'P 1'
#
loop_
_entity.id
_entity.type
_entity.pdbx_description
1 polymer ?
#
loop_
_entity_poly.entity_id
_entity_poly.type
_entity_poly.pdbx_seq_one_letter_code
_entity_poly.pdbx_strand_id
1 'polypeptide(L)'
;MRFRFVSLWGCGVGLFVVGVMCVGRGQVEVSGVAAAADTPKSAEHQSTEMPKPVVGVHELMELFNRPLYVQMKAAMAEMPNDDKGWSDIEHRGWQVAEVANLVAIHRKQDVSEASWSELTENLQQAGVHLAEAGKAKDFARAQSAYRGVVQRCNICHRQVAPDEAPVLKP
;
A
#
# COMPACT_ATOMS: atom_id res chain seq x y z
N MET A 1 6.40 -35.42 -33.35
CA MET A 1 4.93 -35.46 -33.19
C MET A 1 4.41 -34.03 -33.24
N ARG A 2 3.62 -33.70 -34.27
CA ARG A 2 3.00 -32.37 -34.48
C ARG A 2 1.56 -32.43 -33.96
N PHE A 3 1.23 -31.63 -32.95
CA PHE A 3 -0.16 -31.38 -32.58
C PHE A 3 -0.58 -30.02 -33.14
N ARG A 4 -1.49 -30.07 -34.11
CA ARG A 4 -2.37 -28.96 -34.50
C ARG A 4 -3.56 -29.00 -33.55
N PHE A 5 -3.90 -27.89 -32.91
CA PHE A 5 -5.26 -27.67 -32.41
C PHE A 5 -5.79 -26.32 -32.85
N VAL A 6 -7.09 -26.38 -33.13
CA VAL A 6 -7.85 -25.53 -34.02
C VAL A 6 -8.43 -24.33 -33.25
N SER A 7 -8.40 -23.19 -33.91
CA SER A 7 -9.06 -21.93 -33.54
C SER A 7 -10.57 -22.02 -33.74
N LEU A 8 -11.39 -21.59 -32.76
CA LEU A 8 -12.79 -21.22 -33.02
C LEU A 8 -13.34 -20.21 -31.98
N TRP A 9 -13.70 -19.01 -32.49
CA TRP A 9 -14.89 -18.19 -32.24
C TRP A 9 -15.25 -17.80 -30.77
N GLY A 10 -15.62 -16.55 -30.45
CA GLY A 10 -16.11 -15.49 -31.32
C GLY A 10 -16.26 -14.13 -30.63
N CYS A 11 -16.45 -13.13 -31.49
CA CYS A 11 -16.81 -11.76 -31.16
C CYS A 11 -18.26 -11.68 -30.65
N GLY A 12 -18.45 -11.15 -29.44
CA GLY A 12 -19.74 -10.64 -28.97
C GLY A 12 -19.68 -9.13 -28.86
N VAL A 13 -20.21 -8.43 -29.86
CA VAL A 13 -20.42 -6.98 -29.83
C VAL A 13 -21.72 -6.71 -29.07
N GLY A 14 -21.59 -6.26 -27.82
CA GLY A 14 -22.71 -5.86 -26.96
C GLY A 14 -22.91 -4.35 -26.98
N LEU A 15 -23.85 -3.90 -27.81
CA LEU A 15 -24.32 -2.53 -27.96
C LEU A 15 -25.14 -2.15 -26.70
N PHE A 16 -24.58 -1.35 -25.78
CA PHE A 16 -25.36 -0.80 -24.66
C PHE A 16 -25.89 0.59 -25.00
N VAL A 17 -27.22 0.69 -24.93
CA VAL A 17 -28.07 1.83 -25.22
C VAL A 17 -27.80 2.97 -24.24
N VAL A 18 -27.52 4.16 -24.78
CA VAL A 18 -27.42 5.43 -24.04
C VAL A 18 -28.82 5.89 -23.65
N GLY A 19 -29.17 5.73 -22.38
CA GLY A 19 -30.37 6.30 -21.78
C GLY A 19 -30.07 7.69 -21.21
N VAL A 20 -30.43 8.75 -21.95
CA VAL A 20 -30.41 10.13 -21.48
C VAL A 20 -31.58 10.34 -20.52
N MET A 21 -31.29 10.44 -19.22
CA MET A 21 -32.27 10.90 -18.22
C MET A 21 -32.19 12.43 -18.11
N CYS A 22 -33.29 13.09 -18.50
CA CYS A 22 -33.52 14.52 -18.28
C CYS A 22 -33.63 14.80 -16.78
N VAL A 23 -32.61 15.43 -16.19
CA VAL A 23 -32.69 16.00 -14.83
C VAL A 23 -33.39 17.34 -14.92
N GLY A 24 -34.58 17.41 -14.32
CA GLY A 24 -35.37 18.64 -14.17
C GLY A 24 -34.64 19.66 -13.29
N ARG A 25 -34.47 20.87 -13.82
CA ARG A 25 -33.80 21.99 -13.18
C ARG A 25 -34.81 22.78 -12.34
N GLY A 26 -34.99 22.39 -11.08
CA GLY A 26 -35.75 23.17 -10.10
C GLY A 26 -34.90 24.36 -9.62
N GLN A 27 -35.32 25.58 -9.96
CA GLN A 27 -34.76 26.81 -9.39
C GLN A 27 -35.42 27.06 -8.04
N VAL A 28 -34.66 26.91 -6.96
CA VAL A 28 -35.04 27.40 -5.63
C VAL A 28 -34.35 28.75 -5.46
N GLU A 29 -35.11 29.83 -5.53
CA GLU A 29 -34.66 31.16 -5.15
C GLU A 29 -34.60 31.24 -3.62
N VAL A 30 -33.40 31.32 -3.07
CA VAL A 30 -33.17 31.60 -1.65
C VAL A 30 -32.95 33.10 -1.52
N SER A 31 -33.96 33.81 -1.01
CA SER A 31 -33.86 35.21 -0.61
C SER A 31 -32.74 35.41 0.40
N GLY A 32 -31.80 36.29 0.05
CA GLY A 32 -30.66 36.65 0.87
C GLY A 32 -31.05 37.42 2.12
N VAL A 33 -30.47 37.02 3.25
CA VAL A 33 -30.29 37.89 4.41
C VAL A 33 -28.79 38.14 4.50
N ALA A 34 -28.35 39.30 4.03
CA ALA A 34 -26.98 39.75 4.17
C ALA A 34 -26.74 40.17 5.63
N ALA A 35 -26.38 39.21 6.47
CA ALA A 35 -25.73 39.48 7.73
C ALA A 35 -24.24 39.69 7.44
N ALA A 36 -23.74 40.91 7.71
CA ALA A 36 -22.32 41.20 7.70
C ALA A 36 -21.64 40.30 8.75
N ALA A 37 -21.01 39.23 8.29
CA ALA A 37 -20.19 38.37 9.13
C ALA A 37 -18.83 39.05 9.31
N ASP A 38 -18.59 39.57 10.52
CA ASP A 38 -17.23 39.87 10.98
C ASP A 38 -16.40 38.60 10.81
N THR A 39 -15.49 38.63 9.85
CA THR A 39 -14.60 37.51 9.57
C THR A 39 -13.64 37.40 10.74
N PRO A 40 -13.68 36.33 11.56
CA PRO A 40 -12.69 36.17 12.61
C PRO A 40 -11.32 36.09 11.95
N LYS A 41 -10.44 37.02 12.34
CA LYS A 41 -9.03 37.05 11.93
C LYS A 41 -8.47 35.65 12.13
N SER A 42 -8.19 34.96 11.02
CA SER A 42 -7.62 33.62 10.99
C SER A 42 -6.43 33.62 11.93
N ALA A 43 -6.54 32.86 13.02
CA ALA A 43 -5.41 32.62 13.90
C ALA A 43 -4.31 32.03 13.02
N GLU A 44 -3.17 32.71 12.92
CA GLU A 44 -1.98 32.16 12.30
C GLU A 44 -1.66 30.87 13.06
N HIS A 45 -1.88 29.73 12.40
CA HIS A 45 -1.39 28.46 12.89
C HIS A 45 0.13 28.58 12.97
N GLN A 46 0.64 28.76 14.19
CA GLN A 46 2.05 28.56 14.48
C GLN A 46 2.44 27.23 13.87
N SER A 47 3.41 27.24 12.95
CA SER A 47 3.87 26.01 12.32
C SER A 47 4.39 25.09 13.42
N THR A 48 3.59 24.10 13.77
CA THR A 48 4.04 22.96 14.55
C THR A 48 5.06 22.24 13.68
N GLU A 49 6.34 22.30 14.07
CA GLU A 49 7.40 21.51 13.46
C GLU A 49 6.91 20.06 13.32
N MET A 50 7.17 19.42 12.17
CA MET A 50 6.74 18.03 11.99
C MET A 50 7.39 17.15 13.08
N PRO A 51 6.66 16.14 13.59
CA PRO A 51 7.24 15.17 14.50
C PRO A 51 8.51 14.57 13.91
N LYS A 52 9.58 14.52 14.72
CA LYS A 52 10.83 13.86 14.35
C LYS A 52 10.72 12.36 14.62
N PRO A 53 11.37 11.53 13.80
CA PRO A 53 11.69 10.15 14.14
C PRO A 53 12.18 9.99 15.58
N VAL A 54 11.58 9.06 16.32
CA VAL A 54 11.98 8.75 17.71
C VAL A 54 13.17 7.79 17.75
N VAL A 55 13.26 6.88 16.78
CA VAL A 55 14.27 5.81 16.71
C VAL A 55 14.98 5.80 15.36
N GLY A 56 16.09 5.08 15.23
CA GLY A 56 16.79 4.91 13.95
C GLY A 56 16.15 3.83 13.07
N VAL A 57 16.68 3.64 11.85
CA VAL A 57 16.22 2.56 10.96
C VAL A 57 16.46 1.19 11.59
N HIS A 58 17.58 1.00 12.31
CA HIS A 58 17.89 -0.27 12.96
C HIS A 58 16.81 -0.64 13.99
N GLU A 59 16.48 0.27 14.91
CA GLU A 59 15.44 0.06 15.90
C GLU A 59 14.05 -0.07 15.26
N LEU A 60 13.75 0.68 14.18
CA LEU A 60 12.51 0.52 13.42
C LEU A 60 12.39 -0.90 12.86
N MET A 61 13.48 -1.44 12.31
CA MET A 61 13.52 -2.82 11.80
C MET A 61 13.31 -3.84 12.91
N GLU A 62 13.95 -3.66 14.07
CA GLU A 62 13.88 -4.64 15.16
C GLU A 62 12.54 -4.58 15.91
N LEU A 63 12.04 -3.39 16.24
CA LEU A 63 10.85 -3.21 17.07
C LEU A 63 9.55 -3.41 16.29
N PHE A 64 9.51 -3.01 15.02
CA PHE A 64 8.28 -3.02 14.22
C PHE A 64 8.35 -4.05 13.09
N ASN A 65 9.41 -4.02 12.28
CA ASN A 65 9.44 -4.82 11.06
C ASN A 65 9.70 -6.32 11.31
N ARG A 66 10.55 -6.69 12.27
CA ARG A 66 10.81 -8.10 12.62
C ARG A 66 9.53 -8.79 13.14
N PRO A 67 8.79 -8.25 14.13
CA PRO A 67 7.52 -8.83 14.55
C PRO A 67 6.51 -8.92 13.41
N LEU A 68 6.41 -7.87 12.58
CA LEU A 68 5.55 -7.86 11.40
C LEU A 68 5.88 -9.00 10.43
N TYR A 69 7.16 -9.21 10.11
CA TYR A 69 7.60 -10.30 9.24
C TYR A 69 7.26 -11.68 9.81
N VAL A 70 7.55 -11.91 11.10
CA VAL A 70 7.25 -13.21 11.76
C VAL A 70 5.76 -13.52 11.66
N GLN A 71 4.92 -12.53 11.96
CA GLN A 71 3.49 -12.73 11.95
C GLN A 71 2.91 -12.82 10.53
N MET A 72 3.45 -12.06 9.57
CA MET A 72 3.11 -12.17 8.14
C MET A 72 3.46 -13.55 7.58
N LYS A 73 4.62 -14.09 7.96
CA LYS A 73 5.01 -15.45 7.60
C LYS A 73 4.01 -16.48 8.13
N ALA A 74 3.55 -16.33 9.37
CA ALA A 74 2.53 -17.20 9.94
C ALA A 74 1.18 -17.07 9.20
N ALA A 75 0.74 -15.85 8.89
CA ALA A 75 -0.51 -15.57 8.18
C ALA A 75 -0.53 -16.13 6.75
N MET A 76 0.64 -16.25 6.12
CA MET A 76 0.81 -16.74 4.75
C MET A 76 1.16 -18.24 4.67
N ALA A 77 1.24 -18.95 5.80
CA ALA A 77 1.62 -20.36 5.83
C ALA A 77 0.56 -21.27 5.18
N GLU A 78 -0.72 -20.92 5.35
CA GLU A 78 -1.87 -21.67 4.85
C GLU A 78 -2.94 -20.70 4.34
N MET A 79 -3.88 -21.22 3.55
CA MET A 79 -5.00 -20.42 3.07
C MET A 79 -5.94 -20.04 4.23
N PRO A 80 -6.32 -18.76 4.39
CA PRO A 80 -7.28 -18.37 5.41
C PRO A 80 -8.63 -19.07 5.22
N ASN A 81 -9.17 -19.59 6.32
CA ASN A 81 -10.48 -20.27 6.34
C ASN A 81 -11.62 -19.35 6.78
N ASP A 82 -11.30 -18.14 7.25
CA ASP A 82 -12.25 -17.16 7.76
C ASP A 82 -11.87 -15.72 7.40
N ASP A 83 -12.81 -14.81 7.62
CA ASP A 83 -12.63 -13.38 7.35
C ASP A 83 -11.53 -12.77 8.21
N LYS A 84 -11.32 -13.30 9.42
CA LYS A 84 -10.28 -12.82 10.32
C LYS A 84 -8.89 -13.06 9.72
N GLY A 85 -8.63 -14.23 9.15
CA GLY A 85 -7.36 -14.55 8.49
C GLY A 85 -7.13 -13.70 7.24
N TRP A 86 -8.19 -13.38 6.48
CA TRP A 86 -8.09 -12.45 5.36
C TRP A 86 -7.76 -11.02 5.78
N SER A 87 -8.45 -10.50 6.81
CA SER A 87 -8.13 -9.20 7.38
C SER A 87 -6.71 -9.17 7.96
N ASP A 88 -6.21 -10.28 8.50
CA ASP A 88 -4.83 -10.37 9.00
C ASP A 88 -3.81 -10.18 7.86
N ILE A 89 -4.02 -10.80 6.71
CA ILE A 89 -3.18 -10.57 5.51
C ILE A 89 -3.29 -9.11 5.04
N GLU A 90 -4.51 -8.58 4.95
CA GLU A 90 -4.75 -7.19 4.53
C GLU A 90 -3.98 -6.20 5.43
N HIS A 91 -4.20 -6.28 6.73
CA HIS A 91 -3.60 -5.37 7.70
C HIS A 91 -2.07 -5.44 7.68
N ARG A 92 -1.50 -6.63 7.50
CA ARG A 92 -0.04 -6.80 7.39
C ARG A 92 0.51 -6.16 6.14
N GLY A 93 -0.18 -6.25 5.01
CA GLY A 93 0.18 -5.53 3.79
C GLY A 93 0.24 -4.02 4.03
N TRP A 94 -0.77 -3.45 4.71
CA TRP A 94 -0.78 -2.03 5.07
C TRP A 94 0.34 -1.66 6.05
N GLN A 95 0.62 -2.52 7.04
CA GLN A 95 1.73 -2.30 7.96
C GLN A 95 3.09 -2.32 7.23
N VAL A 96 3.29 -3.19 6.25
CA VAL A 96 4.51 -3.19 5.41
C VAL A 96 4.64 -1.88 4.65
N ALA A 97 3.54 -1.41 4.05
CA ALA A 97 3.53 -0.15 3.31
C ALA A 97 3.88 1.05 4.22
N GLU A 98 3.36 1.07 5.44
CA GLU A 98 3.64 2.15 6.38
C GLU A 98 5.04 2.07 6.98
N VAL A 99 5.57 0.87 7.25
CA VAL A 99 6.98 0.71 7.62
C VAL A 99 7.88 1.26 6.51
N ALA A 100 7.54 1.04 5.24
CA ALA A 100 8.30 1.60 4.12
C ALA A 100 8.31 3.14 4.13
N ASN A 101 7.18 3.79 4.48
CA ASN A 101 7.12 5.24 4.66
C ASN A 101 8.03 5.72 5.79
N LEU A 102 7.97 5.06 6.94
CA LEU A 102 8.82 5.40 8.08
C LEU A 102 10.30 5.26 7.71
N VAL A 103 10.68 4.19 7.00
CA VAL A 103 12.05 4.03 6.50
C VAL A 103 12.43 5.15 5.52
N ALA A 104 11.54 5.54 4.62
CA ALA A 104 11.81 6.64 3.67
C ALA A 104 12.15 7.95 4.39
N ILE A 105 11.47 8.25 5.50
CA ILE A 105 11.70 9.45 6.31
C ILE A 105 13.04 9.38 7.06
N HIS A 106 13.48 8.20 7.48
CA HIS A 106 14.72 7.99 8.26
C HIS A 106 15.99 7.88 7.38
N ARG A 107 16.07 8.66 6.30
CA ARG A 107 17.14 8.61 5.29
C ARG A 107 18.53 8.31 5.87
N LYS A 108 19.19 7.29 5.31
CA LYS A 108 20.61 6.98 5.58
C LYS A 108 21.51 7.89 4.72
N GLN A 109 22.49 8.55 5.34
CA GLN A 109 23.34 9.56 4.66
C GLN A 109 24.33 8.95 3.64
N ASP A 110 24.67 7.68 3.81
CA ASP A 110 25.63 6.92 3.00
C ASP A 110 24.99 6.24 1.78
N VAL A 111 23.67 6.36 1.60
CA VAL A 111 22.94 5.85 0.43
C VAL A 111 22.47 7.04 -0.41
N SER A 112 22.63 6.95 -1.73
CA SER A 112 22.12 7.99 -2.63
C SER A 112 20.60 8.15 -2.45
N GLU A 113 20.11 9.39 -2.49
CA GLU A 113 18.69 9.69 -2.30
C GLU A 113 17.80 8.94 -3.28
N ALA A 114 18.18 8.93 -4.57
CA ALA A 114 17.44 8.21 -5.61
C ALA A 114 17.32 6.71 -5.31
N SER A 115 18.41 6.06 -4.88
CA SER A 115 18.40 4.64 -4.52
C SER A 115 17.55 4.37 -3.27
N TRP A 116 17.61 5.24 -2.26
CA TRP A 116 16.80 5.11 -1.06
C TRP A 116 15.30 5.25 -1.34
N SER A 117 14.93 6.26 -2.11
CA SER A 117 13.55 6.48 -2.55
C SER A 117 13.03 5.29 -3.35
N GLU A 118 13.81 4.78 -4.32
CA GLU A 118 13.40 3.62 -5.11
C GLU A 118 13.20 2.36 -4.25
N LEU A 119 14.11 2.08 -3.30
CA LEU A 119 14.00 0.91 -2.42
C LEU A 119 12.75 0.97 -1.55
N THR A 120 12.48 2.14 -0.96
CA THR A 120 11.34 2.34 -0.05
C THR A 120 10.01 2.37 -0.80
N GLU A 121 9.94 3.02 -1.96
CA GLU A 121 8.75 3.01 -2.82
C GLU A 121 8.41 1.59 -3.29
N ASN A 122 9.40 0.83 -3.76
CA ASN A 122 9.18 -0.56 -4.19
C ASN A 122 8.68 -1.45 -3.06
N LEU A 123 9.17 -1.25 -1.82
CA LEU A 123 8.66 -1.99 -0.66
C LEU A 123 7.24 -1.55 -0.30
N GLN A 124 6.97 -0.25 -0.36
CA GLN A 124 5.64 0.32 -0.12
C GLN A 124 4.61 -0.31 -1.06
N GLN A 125 4.87 -0.28 -2.37
CA GLN A 125 3.99 -0.85 -3.39
C GLN A 125 3.79 -2.36 -3.20
N ALA A 126 4.83 -3.11 -2.81
CA ALA A 126 4.70 -4.53 -2.49
C ALA A 126 3.75 -4.78 -1.29
N GLY A 127 3.83 -3.94 -0.26
CA GLY A 127 2.89 -3.95 0.86
C GLY A 127 1.44 -3.68 0.43
N VAL A 128 1.23 -2.66 -0.41
CA VAL A 128 -0.10 -2.34 -0.99
C VAL A 128 -0.65 -3.53 -1.77
N HIS A 129 0.14 -4.15 -2.63
CA HIS A 129 -0.31 -5.32 -3.40
C HIS A 129 -0.70 -6.50 -2.52
N LEU A 130 -0.01 -6.72 -1.40
CA LEU A 130 -0.37 -7.75 -0.43
C LEU A 130 -1.68 -7.39 0.28
N ALA A 131 -1.85 -6.13 0.67
CA ALA A 131 -3.04 -5.65 1.33
C ALA A 131 -4.29 -5.82 0.45
N GLU A 132 -4.19 -5.39 -0.81
CA GLU A 132 -5.25 -5.54 -1.80
C GLU A 132 -5.60 -7.00 -2.08
N ALA A 133 -4.59 -7.89 -2.12
CA ALA A 133 -4.84 -9.32 -2.31
C ALA A 133 -5.56 -9.94 -1.10
N GLY A 134 -5.19 -9.54 0.13
CA GLY A 134 -5.89 -9.92 1.36
C GLY A 134 -7.35 -9.45 1.35
N LYS A 135 -7.57 -8.18 1.02
CA LYS A 135 -8.91 -7.57 0.89
C LYS A 135 -9.78 -8.29 -0.17
N ALA A 136 -9.17 -8.67 -1.29
CA ALA A 136 -9.85 -9.40 -2.37
C ALA A 136 -10.05 -10.90 -2.07
N LYS A 137 -9.50 -11.42 -0.97
CA LYS A 137 -9.51 -12.84 -0.61
C LYS A 137 -8.92 -13.76 -1.69
N ASP A 138 -7.87 -13.28 -2.37
CA ASP A 138 -7.19 -14.00 -3.44
C ASP A 138 -5.87 -14.59 -2.92
N PHE A 139 -5.87 -15.88 -2.58
CA PHE A 139 -4.72 -16.51 -1.93
C PHE A 139 -3.52 -16.63 -2.87
N ALA A 140 -3.76 -16.89 -4.16
CA ALA A 140 -2.69 -17.01 -5.13
C ALA A 140 -1.99 -15.67 -5.35
N ARG A 141 -2.77 -14.58 -5.48
CA ARG A 141 -2.25 -13.21 -5.54
C ARG A 141 -1.55 -12.82 -4.25
N ALA A 142 -2.11 -13.16 -3.08
CA ALA A 142 -1.51 -12.87 -1.78
C ALA A 142 -0.16 -13.57 -1.60
N GLN A 143 -0.04 -14.86 -1.98
CA GLN A 143 1.25 -15.56 -1.96
C GLN A 143 2.29 -14.91 -2.87
N SER A 144 1.88 -14.50 -4.07
CA SER A 144 2.78 -13.82 -5.00
C SER A 144 3.24 -12.48 -4.43
N ALA A 145 2.32 -11.69 -3.87
CA ALA A 145 2.62 -10.41 -3.26
C ALA A 145 3.52 -10.56 -2.02
N TYR A 146 3.27 -11.55 -1.15
CA TYR A 146 4.11 -11.86 0.00
C TYR A 146 5.56 -12.19 -0.40
N ARG A 147 5.74 -13.05 -1.42
CA ARG A 147 7.08 -13.32 -1.98
C ARG A 147 7.72 -12.05 -2.53
N GLY A 148 6.93 -11.18 -3.15
CA GLY A 148 7.35 -9.86 -3.61
C GLY A 148 7.89 -8.99 -2.46
N VAL A 149 7.16 -8.89 -1.35
CA VAL A 149 7.59 -8.17 -0.14
C VAL A 149 8.92 -8.72 0.37
N VAL A 150 9.02 -10.04 0.60
CA VAL A 150 10.26 -10.68 1.07
C VAL A 150 11.43 -10.42 0.13
N GLN A 151 11.19 -10.47 -1.18
CA GLN A 151 12.22 -10.17 -2.18
C GLN A 151 12.70 -8.71 -2.06
N ARG A 152 11.81 -7.73 -1.88
CA ARG A 152 12.17 -6.31 -1.73
C ARG A 152 12.90 -6.03 -0.42
N CYS A 153 12.50 -6.66 0.69
CA CYS A 153 13.28 -6.62 1.93
C CYS A 153 14.72 -7.10 1.69
N ASN A 154 14.87 -8.26 1.04
CA ASN A 154 16.19 -8.84 0.76
C ASN A 154 17.04 -8.01 -0.21
N ILE A 155 16.42 -7.31 -1.17
CA ILE A 155 17.12 -6.38 -2.06
C ILE A 155 17.67 -5.21 -1.25
N CYS A 156 16.83 -4.59 -0.41
CA CYS A 156 17.25 -3.49 0.46
C CYS A 156 18.38 -3.94 1.39
N HIS A 157 18.21 -5.05 2.12
CA HIS A 157 19.21 -5.62 3.04
C HIS A 157 20.59 -5.76 2.39
N ARG A 158 20.66 -6.33 1.18
CA ARG A 158 21.93 -6.49 0.46
C ARG A 158 22.59 -5.17 0.05
N GLN A 159 21.80 -4.14 -0.25
CA GLN A 159 22.33 -2.85 -0.70
C GLN A 159 22.74 -1.95 0.46
N VAL A 160 22.02 -2.00 1.58
CA VAL A 160 22.16 -0.98 2.65
C VAL A 160 22.76 -1.52 3.95
N ALA A 161 22.74 -2.84 4.15
CA ALA A 161 23.19 -3.52 5.36
C ALA A 161 23.65 -4.98 5.09
N PRO A 162 24.56 -5.22 4.12
CA PRO A 162 24.89 -6.57 3.65
C PRO A 162 25.46 -7.51 4.73
N ASP A 163 26.15 -6.96 5.73
CA ASP A 163 26.82 -7.73 6.79
C ASP A 163 26.01 -7.78 8.10
N GLU A 164 24.89 -7.06 8.17
CA GLU A 164 24.07 -6.92 9.39
C GLU A 164 22.67 -7.52 9.22
N ALA A 165 22.06 -7.35 8.05
CA ALA A 165 20.67 -7.69 7.82
C ALA A 165 20.49 -9.16 7.40
N PRO A 166 19.47 -9.86 7.93
CA PRO A 166 19.25 -11.27 7.62
C PRO A 166 18.72 -11.48 6.19
N VAL A 167 19.00 -12.64 5.62
CA VAL A 167 18.32 -13.11 4.40
C VAL A 167 16.99 -13.76 4.77
N LEU A 168 15.89 -13.09 4.42
CA LEU A 168 14.54 -13.54 4.71
C LEU A 168 14.08 -14.63 3.73
N LYS A 169 13.21 -15.50 4.21
CA LYS A 169 12.61 -16.59 3.43
C LYS A 169 11.09 -16.51 3.52
N PRO A 170 10.36 -16.67 2.40
CA PRO A 170 8.92 -16.86 2.44
C PRO A 170 8.53 -17.94 3.47
#